data_AF-A0A941DRF7-F1
#
_entry.id   AF-A0A941DRF7-F1
#
_cell.length_a   1.000
_cell.length_b   1.000
_cell.length_c   1.000
_cell.angle_alpha   90.00
_cell.angle_beta   90.00
_cell.angle_gamma   90.00
#
_symmetry.space_group_name_H-M   'P 1'
#
loop_
_entity.id
_entity.type
_entity.pdbx_description
1 polymer ?
#
loop_
_entity_poly.entity_id
_entity_poly.type
_entity_poly.pdbx_seq_one_letter_code
_entity_poly.pdbx_strand_id
1 'polypeptide(L)'
;QIVPMAEYFKHSPHILRFIEYMDVGASNGWRMGEVVTADQILQRLQQADMQLATLDANYPGETARRWKHLHHAGEIGIISSVTQAFCGDCSRIRL
;
A
#
# COMPACT_ATOMS: atom_id res chain seq x y z
N GLN A 1 -6.32 -7.80 9.64
CA GLN A 1 -6.36 -6.35 9.89
C GLN A 1 -6.61 -5.50 8.65
N ILE A 2 -6.23 -5.93 7.43
CA ILE A 2 -6.45 -5.17 6.18
C ILE A 2 -7.89 -4.63 6.03
N VAL A 3 -8.88 -5.53 5.98
CA VAL A 3 -10.28 -5.14 5.77
C VAL A 3 -10.84 -4.31 6.94
N PRO A 4 -10.70 -4.72 8.22
CA PRO A 4 -11.19 -3.90 9.34
C PRO A 4 -10.63 -2.47 9.38
N MET A 5 -9.34 -2.28 9.06
CA MET A 5 -8.76 -0.95 9.02
C MET A 5 -9.30 -0.13 7.84
N ALA A 6 -9.40 -0.73 6.64
CA ALA A 6 -9.97 -0.04 5.49
C ALA A 6 -11.44 0.35 5.72
N GLU A 7 -12.23 -0.51 6.36
CA GLU A 7 -13.59 -0.21 6.79
C GLU A 7 -13.65 0.98 7.77
N TYR A 8 -12.74 1.02 8.74
CA TYR A 8 -12.69 2.11 9.73
C TYR A 8 -12.34 3.46 9.09
N PHE A 9 -11.34 3.48 8.19
CA PHE A 9 -10.81 4.72 7.62
C PHE A 9 -11.57 5.23 6.38
N LYS A 10 -12.44 4.42 5.75
CA LYS A 10 -13.12 4.81 4.49
C LYS A 10 -13.99 6.06 4.58
N HIS A 11 -14.46 6.44 5.76
CA HIS A 11 -15.25 7.66 6.00
C HIS A 11 -14.43 8.83 6.53
N SER A 12 -13.12 8.65 6.70
CA SER A 12 -12.23 9.66 7.26
C SER A 12 -11.47 10.42 6.16
N PRO A 13 -10.96 11.62 6.46
CA PRO A 13 -10.04 12.33 5.56
C PRO A 13 -8.62 11.74 5.56
N HIS A 14 -8.38 10.66 6.32
CA HIS A 14 -7.06 10.05 6.43
C HIS A 14 -6.84 9.01 5.33
N ILE A 15 -5.67 9.09 4.70
CA ILE A 15 -5.22 8.11 3.70
C ILE A 15 -4.62 6.92 4.44
N LEU A 16 -5.28 5.76 4.38
CA LEU A 16 -4.78 4.52 4.97
C LEU A 16 -3.70 3.94 4.06
N ARG A 17 -2.47 3.76 4.57
CA ARG A 17 -1.38 3.16 3.80
C ARG A 17 -0.99 1.78 4.32
N PHE A 18 -1.01 0.80 3.42
CA PHE A 18 -0.41 -0.51 3.68
C PHE A 18 1.00 -0.55 3.10
N ILE A 19 1.92 -1.15 3.85
CA ILE A 19 3.34 -1.24 3.49
C ILE A 19 3.72 -2.71 3.52
N GLU A 20 4.36 -3.20 2.46
CA GLU A 20 4.88 -4.56 2.44
C GLU A 20 5.95 -4.75 3.53
N TYR A 21 5.83 -5.83 4.28
CA TYR A 21 6.80 -6.13 5.33
C TYR A 21 8.17 -6.42 4.73
N MET A 22 9.21 -5.75 5.25
CA MET A 22 10.60 -5.95 4.89
C MET A 22 11.34 -6.67 6.02
N ASP A 23 11.73 -7.92 5.79
CA ASP A 23 12.58 -8.68 6.72
C ASP A 23 14.07 -8.32 6.52
N VAL A 24 14.43 -7.10 6.93
CA VAL A 24 15.83 -6.64 6.97
C VAL A 24 16.45 -7.03 8.32
N GLY A 25 16.84 -8.29 8.49
CA GLY A 25 17.46 -8.74 9.73
C GLY A 25 18.09 -10.13 9.76
N ALA A 26 17.50 -11.15 9.11
CA ALA A 26 17.88 -12.55 9.37
C ALA A 26 18.40 -13.35 8.15
N SER A 27 18.23 -12.89 6.92
CA SER A 27 18.67 -13.62 5.72
C SER A 27 19.05 -12.70 4.57
N ASN A 28 20.02 -13.12 3.75
CA ASN A 28 20.45 -12.43 2.52
C ASN A 28 19.38 -12.46 1.39
N GLY A 29 18.09 -12.59 1.74
CA GLY A 29 16.97 -12.71 0.80
C GLY A 29 15.63 -12.49 1.49
N TRP A 30 14.67 -11.94 0.74
CA TRP A 30 13.31 -11.69 1.20
C TRP A 30 12.58 -13.01 1.49
N ARG A 31 12.05 -13.16 2.71
CA ARG A 31 11.19 -14.29 3.06
C ARG A 31 9.78 -14.03 2.54
N MET A 32 9.56 -14.32 1.25
CA MET A 32 8.28 -14.06 0.58
C MET A 32 7.06 -14.70 1.24
N GLY A 33 7.25 -15.78 2.03
CA GLY A 33 6.18 -16.40 2.81
C GLY A 33 5.59 -15.51 3.93
N GLU A 34 6.30 -14.44 4.32
CA GLU A 34 5.84 -13.47 5.32
C GLU A 34 5.35 -12.15 4.69
N VAL A 35 5.46 -12.02 3.36
CA VAL A 35 5.06 -10.82 2.63
C VAL A 35 3.62 -10.99 2.15
N VAL A 36 2.74 -10.11 2.60
CA VAL A 36 1.45 -9.90 1.94
C VAL A 36 1.65 -8.84 0.87
N THR A 37 1.63 -9.26 -0.39
CA THR A 37 1.96 -8.38 -1.52
C THR A 37 0.91 -7.31 -1.73
N ALA A 38 1.27 -6.24 -2.41
CA ALA A 38 0.34 -5.19 -2.78
C ALA A 38 -0.89 -5.72 -3.55
N ASP A 39 -0.68 -6.68 -4.45
CA ASP A 39 -1.78 -7.28 -5.23
C ASP A 39 -2.67 -8.17 -4.36
N GLN A 40 -2.10 -8.89 -3.38
CA GLN A 40 -2.88 -9.66 -2.40
C GLN A 40 -3.70 -8.74 -1.47
N ILE A 41 -3.14 -7.58 -1.09
CA ILE A 41 -3.88 -6.58 -0.31
C ILE A 41 -5.08 -6.08 -1.12
N LEU A 42 -4.85 -5.67 -2.38
CA LEU A 42 -5.91 -5.19 -3.27
C LEU A 42 -6.99 -6.26 -3.48
N GLN A 43 -6.59 -7.51 -3.71
CA GLN A 43 -7.52 -8.63 -3.86
C GLN A 43 -8.39 -8.82 -2.61
N ARG A 44 -7.82 -8.76 -1.40
CA ARG A 44 -8.59 -8.89 -0.16
C ARG A 44 -9.58 -7.74 0.04
N LEU A 45 -9.23 -6.52 -0.38
CA LEU A 45 -10.13 -5.37 -0.35
C LEU A 45 -11.29 -5.56 -1.35
N GLN A 46 -10.99 -6.00 -2.57
CA GLN A 46 -12.00 -6.32 -3.59
C GLN A 46 -12.93 -7.45 -3.15
N GLN A 47 -12.41 -8.49 -2.51
CA GLN A 47 -13.20 -9.60 -1.95
C GLN A 47 -14.11 -9.18 -0.79
N ALA A 48 -13.84 -8.02 -0.17
CA ALA A 48 -14.69 -7.41 0.85
C ALA A 48 -15.67 -6.38 0.26
N ASP A 49 -15.95 -6.47 -1.05
CA ASP A 49 -16.86 -5.60 -1.80
C ASP A 49 -16.48 -4.10 -1.77
N MET A 50 -15.20 -3.79 -1.50
CA MET A 50 -14.72 -2.40 -1.58
C MET A 50 -14.54 -2.00 -3.04
N GLN A 51 -15.39 -1.08 -3.48
CA GLN A 51 -15.27 -0.48 -4.81
C GLN A 51 -14.21 0.62 -4.81
N LEU A 52 -13.07 0.31 -5.41
CA LEU A 52 -11.88 1.17 -5.46
C LEU A 52 -11.57 1.55 -6.91
N ALA A 53 -11.27 2.83 -7.14
CA ALA A 53 -10.76 3.32 -8.42
C ALA A 53 -9.32 3.81 -8.26
N THR A 54 -8.46 3.46 -9.23
CA THR A 54 -7.06 3.91 -9.26
C THR A 54 -7.00 5.43 -9.35
N LEU A 55 -6.02 6.01 -8.65
CA LEU A 55 -5.66 7.41 -8.74
C LEU A 55 -4.25 7.54 -9.31
N ASP A 56 -4.02 8.61 -10.07
CA ASP A 56 -2.69 8.99 -10.50
C ASP A 56 -1.83 9.43 -9.31
N ALA A 57 -0.51 9.35 -9.51
CA ALA A 57 0.44 9.90 -8.56
C ALA A 57 0.25 11.41 -8.41
N ASN A 58 0.35 11.92 -7.19
CA ASN A 58 0.31 13.37 -6.90
C ASN A 58 1.56 14.08 -7.44
N TYR A 59 2.69 13.37 -7.51
CA TYR A 59 3.97 13.91 -7.90
C TYR A 59 4.89 12.82 -8.48
N PRO A 60 5.89 13.19 -9.31
CA PRO A 60 6.87 12.23 -9.81
C PRO A 60 7.63 11.54 -8.67
N GLY A 61 7.74 10.21 -8.74
CA GLY A 61 8.41 9.41 -7.72
C GLY A 61 7.57 9.14 -6.45
N GLU A 62 6.25 9.39 -6.46
CA GLU A 62 5.38 8.95 -5.37
C GLU A 62 5.45 7.42 -5.19
N THR A 63 5.86 6.97 -4.01
CA THR A 63 6.12 5.55 -3.75
C THR A 63 4.86 4.73 -3.51
N ALA A 64 3.76 5.37 -3.15
CA ALA A 64 2.48 4.72 -2.93
C ALA A 64 1.66 4.69 -4.22
N ARG A 65 1.20 3.50 -4.63
CA ARG A 65 0.07 3.40 -5.55
C ARG A 65 -1.20 3.76 -4.79
N ARG A 66 -2.15 4.43 -5.44
CA ARG A 66 -3.29 5.06 -4.76
C ARG A 66 -4.63 4.63 -5.35
N TRP A 67 -5.62 4.52 -4.48
CA TRP A 67 -6.99 4.21 -4.83
C TRP A 67 -7.96 5.05 -3.99
N LYS A 68 -9.00 5.58 -4.62
CA LYS A 68 -10.15 6.18 -3.92
C LYS A 68 -11.28 5.18 -3.77
N HIS A 69 -12.01 5.28 -2.66
CA HIS A 69 -13.32 4.64 -2.57
C HIS A 69 -14.32 5.33 -3.53
N LEU A 70 -15.14 4.56 -4.25
CA LEU A 70 -16.13 5.15 -5.17
C LEU A 70 -17.26 5.90 -4.44
N HIS A 71 -17.67 5.39 -3.27
CA HIS A 71 -18.84 5.88 -2.53
C HIS A 71 -18.49 6.52 -1.18
N HIS A 72 -17.20 6.67 -0.89
CA HIS A 72 -16.72 7.17 0.40
C HIS A 72 -15.54 8.13 0.21
N ALA A 73 -15.30 9.00 1.19
CA ALA A 73 -14.28 10.04 1.11
C ALA A 73 -12.84 9.53 1.31
N GLY A 74 -12.68 8.31 1.84
CA GLY A 74 -11.39 7.74 2.16
C GLY A 74 -10.57 7.34 0.95
N GLU A 75 -9.27 7.21 1.18
CA GLU A 75 -8.28 6.80 0.18
C GLU A 75 -7.38 5.70 0.78
N ILE A 76 -6.98 4.76 -0.07
CA ILE A 76 -6.02 3.71 0.25
C ILE A 76 -4.76 3.91 -0.58
N GLY A 77 -3.61 3.88 0.09
CA GLY A 77 -2.30 3.80 -0.54
C GLY A 77 -1.65 2.43 -0.27
N ILE A 78 -0.92 1.89 -1.24
CA ILE A 78 -0.12 0.67 -1.04
C ILE A 78 1.32 0.93 -1.47
N ILE A 79 2.26 0.66 -0.56
CA ILE A 79 3.70 0.80 -0.77
C ILE A 79 4.30 -0.59 -0.96
N SER A 80 4.70 -0.89 -2.20
CA SER A 80 5.26 -2.18 -2.64
C SER A 80 6.77 -2.29 -2.36
N SER A 81 7.19 -2.19 -1.09
CA SER A 81 8.61 -2.14 -0.72
C SER A 81 9.44 -3.37 -1.07
N VAL A 82 8.82 -4.52 -1.34
CA VAL A 82 9.52 -5.76 -1.71
C VAL A 82 9.22 -6.13 -3.17
N THR A 83 7.96 -6.09 -3.59
CA THR A 83 7.54 -6.55 -4.92
C THR A 83 7.82 -5.55 -6.03
N GLN A 84 7.95 -4.26 -5.71
CA GLN A 84 8.26 -3.20 -6.68
C GLN A 84 9.17 -2.13 -6.04
N ALA A 85 10.48 -2.37 -6.07
CA ALA A 85 11.47 -1.48 -5.50
C ALA A 85 11.46 -0.08 -6.14
N PHE A 86 11.64 0.96 -5.32
CA PHE A 86 11.59 2.38 -5.71
C PHE A 86 12.92 3.11 -5.43
N CYS A 87 14.05 2.38 -5.41
CA CYS A 87 15.36 2.97 -5.14
C CYS A 87 15.82 3.96 -6.22
N GLY A 88 15.36 3.80 -7.47
CA GLY A 88 15.74 4.67 -8.60
C GLY A 88 15.33 6.14 -8.41
N ASP A 89 14.21 6.39 -7.74
CA ASP A 89 13.68 7.73 -7.47
C ASP A 89 13.97 8.20 -6.02
N CYS A 90 14.78 7.44 -5.26
CA CYS A 90 15.02 7.73 -3.85
C CYS A 90 16.00 8.90 -3.67
N SER A 91 15.51 10.01 -3.13
CA SER A 91 16.30 11.20 -2.78
C SER A 91 16.54 11.35 -1.28
N ARG A 92 16.30 10.30 -0.48
CA ARG A 92 16.37 10.35 0.99
C ARG A 92 17.81 10.20 1.49
N ILE A 93 18.29 11.20 2.22
CA ILE A 93 19.52 11.14 3.03
C ILE A 93 19.14 10.91 4.50
N ARG A 94 19.93 10.14 5.23
CA ARG A 94 19.76 9.89 6.67
C ARG A 94 21.08 10.19 7.39
N LEU A 95 21.00 10.94 8.49
CA LEU A 95 22.07 11.18 9.45
C LEU A 95 21.72 10.49 10.78
#